data_AF-A0A536WI97-F1
#
_entry.id   AF-A0A536WI97-F1
#
_cell.length_a   1.000
_cell.length_b   1.000
_cell.length_c   1.000
_cell.angle_alpha   90.00
_cell.angle_beta   90.00
_cell.angle_gamma   90.00
#
_symmetry.space_group_name_H-M   'P 1'
#
loop_
_entity.id
_entity.type
_entity.pdbx_description
1 polymer ?
#
loop_
_entity_poly.entity_id
_entity_poly.type
_entity_poly.pdbx_seq_one_letter_code
_entity_poly.pdbx_strand_id
1 'polypeptide(L)'
;MGSEHLSKQYDNDLETLRSGVLQMGGLVESQIRGAIDAFAHGNQDLIDQVIANEARVNECEVRIDDDCSHIIVKRQPAAGDLRLIMAISKTVTDLERIGDEAEKIARMSRQIHERGHADLHR
;
A
#
# COMPACT_ATOMS: atom_id res chain seq x y z
N MET A 1 19.69 -23.38 23.79
CA MET A 1 20.18 -22.09 23.24
C MET A 1 19.85 -21.91 21.76
N GLY A 2 19.99 -22.93 20.89
CA GLY A 2 19.60 -22.80 19.47
C GLY A 2 18.11 -22.52 19.20
N SER A 3 17.17 -23.18 19.90
CA SER A 3 15.72 -22.97 19.63
C SER A 3 15.22 -21.59 20.04
N GLU A 4 15.82 -20.97 21.08
CA GLU A 4 15.43 -19.65 21.56
C GLU A 4 15.81 -18.54 20.57
N HIS A 5 16.99 -18.64 19.94
CA HIS A 5 17.39 -17.74 18.87
C HIS A 5 16.54 -17.90 17.60
N LEU A 6 16.17 -19.15 17.25
CA LEU A 6 15.29 -19.41 16.11
C LEU A 6 13.88 -18.83 16.31
N SER A 7 13.34 -18.91 17.52
CA SER A 7 12.03 -18.33 17.90
C SER A 7 12.08 -16.80 17.82
N LYS A 8 13.06 -16.17 18.46
CA LYS A 8 13.22 -14.70 18.45
C LYS A 8 13.33 -14.15 17.03
N GLN A 9 14.07 -14.82 16.16
CA GLN A 9 14.19 -14.39 14.76
C GLN A 9 12.84 -14.51 14.03
N TYR A 10 12.06 -15.57 14.28
CA TYR A 10 10.76 -15.74 13.67
C TYR A 10 9.74 -14.69 14.14
N ASP A 11 9.75 -14.35 15.42
CA ASP A 11 8.91 -13.28 15.98
C ASP A 11 9.25 -11.92 15.32
N ASN A 12 10.54 -11.64 15.12
CA ASN A 12 11.00 -10.45 14.40
C ASN A 12 10.55 -10.45 12.92
N ASP A 13 10.59 -11.61 12.27
CA ASP A 13 10.14 -11.76 10.87
C ASP A 13 8.62 -11.41 10.78
N LEU A 14 7.80 -11.88 11.73
CA LEU A 14 6.37 -11.54 11.82
C LEU A 14 6.10 -10.06 12.17
N GLU A 15 6.90 -9.48 13.06
CA GLU A 15 6.78 -8.06 13.41
C GLU A 15 7.16 -7.14 12.23
N THR A 16 8.12 -7.57 11.42
CA THR A 16 8.51 -6.88 10.18
C THR A 16 7.36 -6.88 9.18
N LEU A 17 6.70 -8.02 8.96
CA LEU A 17 5.49 -8.10 8.12
C LEU A 17 4.41 -7.14 8.61
N ARG A 18 4.08 -7.20 9.91
CA ARG A 18 3.05 -6.34 10.50
C ARG A 18 3.37 -4.85 10.34
N SER A 19 4.62 -4.48 10.56
CA SER A 19 5.08 -3.10 10.38
C SER A 19 4.99 -2.66 8.93
N GLY A 20 5.33 -3.54 7.99
CA GLY A 20 5.19 -3.31 6.56
C GLY A 20 3.74 -3.02 6.15
N VAL A 21 2.79 -3.84 6.60
CA VAL A 21 1.36 -3.65 6.32
C VAL A 21 0.87 -2.31 6.88
N LEU A 22 1.25 -1.95 8.11
CA LEU A 22 0.85 -0.67 8.71
C LEU A 22 1.43 0.53 7.95
N GLN A 23 2.68 0.44 7.50
CA GLN A 23 3.31 1.47 6.69
C GLN A 23 2.60 1.64 5.34
N MET A 24 2.32 0.54 4.64
CA MET A 24 1.57 0.56 3.37
C MET A 24 0.16 1.14 3.58
N GLY A 25 -0.54 0.73 4.64
CA GLY A 25 -1.85 1.27 4.98
C GLY A 25 -1.84 2.79 5.20
N GLY A 26 -0.80 3.32 5.86
CA GLY A 26 -0.65 4.77 6.02
C GLY A 26 -0.41 5.52 4.70
N LEU A 27 0.33 4.91 3.75
CA LEU A 27 0.51 5.48 2.41
C LEU A 27 -0.80 5.51 1.63
N VAL A 28 -1.53 4.41 1.64
CA VAL A 28 -2.84 4.28 0.97
C VAL A 28 -3.85 5.27 1.57
N GLU A 29 -3.89 5.40 2.90
CA GLU A 29 -4.75 6.41 3.56
C GLU A 29 -4.41 7.83 3.08
N SER A 30 -3.12 8.15 2.98
CA SER A 30 -2.66 9.45 2.48
C SER A 30 -3.05 9.67 1.01
N GLN A 31 -2.97 8.63 0.16
CA GLN A 31 -3.39 8.73 -1.25
C GLN A 31 -4.89 8.99 -1.36
N ILE A 32 -5.72 8.27 -0.61
CA ILE A 32 -7.18 8.46 -0.61
C ILE A 32 -7.52 9.90 -0.21
N ARG A 33 -6.92 10.39 0.88
CA ARG A 33 -7.16 11.77 1.35
C ARG A 33 -6.74 12.80 0.31
N GLY A 34 -5.54 12.64 -0.25
CA GLY A 34 -5.02 13.53 -1.30
C GLY A 34 -5.90 13.51 -2.55
N ALA A 35 -6.38 12.35 -2.97
CA ALA A 35 -7.24 12.19 -4.14
C ALA A 35 -8.60 12.86 -3.96
N ILE A 36 -9.22 12.72 -2.78
CA ILE A 36 -10.49 13.39 -2.44
C ILE A 36 -10.31 14.91 -2.43
N ASP A 37 -9.26 15.40 -1.76
CA ASP A 37 -9.00 16.85 -1.67
C ASP A 37 -8.66 17.46 -3.04
N ALA A 38 -7.87 16.75 -3.84
CA ALA A 38 -7.56 17.11 -5.22
C ALA A 38 -8.81 17.15 -6.09
N PHE A 39 -9.72 16.18 -5.95
CA PHE A 39 -10.98 16.13 -6.68
C PHE A 39 -11.87 17.34 -6.34
N ALA A 40 -12.02 17.63 -5.06
CA ALA A 40 -12.88 18.72 -4.59
C ALA A 40 -12.35 20.11 -4.99
N HIS A 41 -11.03 20.33 -4.98
CA HIS A 41 -10.45 21.67 -5.09
C HIS A 41 -9.56 21.90 -6.32
N GLY A 42 -9.27 20.87 -7.11
CA GLY A 42 -8.41 20.98 -8.30
C GLY A 42 -6.92 21.21 -7.97
N ASN A 43 -6.49 20.84 -6.76
CA ASN A 43 -5.11 21.04 -6.32
C ASN A 43 -4.14 20.11 -7.07
N GLN A 44 -3.37 20.68 -8.00
CA GLN A 44 -2.42 19.95 -8.83
C GLN A 44 -1.28 19.30 -8.04
N ASP A 45 -0.78 19.97 -6.99
CA ASP A 45 0.31 19.45 -6.16
C ASP A 45 -0.12 18.15 -5.46
N LEU A 46 -1.37 18.09 -4.98
CA LEU A 46 -1.92 16.87 -4.38
C LEU A 46 -2.08 15.75 -5.40
N ILE A 47 -2.48 16.07 -6.64
CA ILE A 47 -2.58 15.08 -7.72
C ILE A 47 -1.21 14.47 -8.00
N ASP A 48 -0.18 15.30 -8.15
CA ASP A 48 1.18 14.85 -8.41
C ASP A 48 1.71 13.99 -7.25
N GLN A 49 1.41 14.37 -6.01
CA GLN A 49 1.80 13.60 -4.82
C GLN A 49 1.10 12.22 -4.76
N VAL A 50 -0.19 12.14 -5.07
CA VAL A 50 -0.93 10.86 -5.09
C VAL A 50 -0.33 9.92 -6.14
N ILE A 51 -0.09 10.43 -7.35
CA ILE A 51 0.53 9.68 -8.46
C ILE A 51 1.94 9.22 -8.08
N ALA A 52 2.76 10.08 -7.47
CA ALA A 52 4.10 9.71 -7.05
C ALA A 52 4.13 8.65 -5.93
N ASN A 53 3.16 8.69 -5.03
CA ASN A 53 3.07 7.71 -3.94
C ASN A 53 2.64 6.32 -4.40
N GLU A 54 2.03 6.19 -5.59
CA GLU A 54 1.57 4.90 -6.12
C GLU A 54 2.73 3.93 -6.32
N ALA A 55 3.85 4.41 -6.84
CA ALA A 55 5.07 3.59 -6.97
C ALA A 55 5.52 3.01 -5.61
N ARG A 56 5.36 3.78 -4.52
CA ARG A 56 5.76 3.35 -3.18
C ARG A 56 4.82 2.30 -2.60
N VAL A 57 3.53 2.36 -2.94
CA VAL A 57 2.53 1.35 -2.55
C VAL A 57 2.84 0.03 -3.25
N ASN A 58 3.06 0.06 -4.56
CA ASN A 58 3.50 -1.09 -5.35
C ASN A 58 4.80 -1.72 -4.81
N GLU A 59 5.81 -0.91 -4.50
CA GLU A 59 7.05 -1.40 -3.89
C GLU A 59 6.82 -2.05 -2.52
N CYS A 60 5.89 -1.52 -1.72
CA CYS A 60 5.52 -2.13 -0.44
C CYS A 60 4.81 -3.47 -0.66
N GLU A 61 3.93 -3.59 -1.65
CA GLU A 61 3.23 -4.83 -1.98
C GLU A 61 4.22 -5.96 -2.26
N VAL A 62 5.10 -5.74 -3.25
CA VAL A 62 6.12 -6.72 -3.67
C VAL A 62 7.00 -7.13 -2.50
N ARG A 63 7.48 -6.16 -1.72
CA ARG A 63 8.34 -6.45 -0.56
C ARG A 63 7.63 -7.31 0.49
N ILE A 64 6.38 -7.01 0.82
CA ILE A 64 5.66 -7.75 1.87
C ILE A 64 5.30 -9.16 1.38
N ASP A 65 4.96 -9.32 0.11
CA ASP A 65 4.71 -10.64 -0.49
C ASP A 65 5.98 -11.51 -0.55
N ASP A 66 7.13 -10.91 -0.86
CA ASP A 66 8.43 -11.58 -0.78
C ASP A 66 8.76 -12.01 0.66
N ASP A 67 8.55 -11.13 1.64
CA ASP A 67 8.75 -11.45 3.06
C ASP A 67 7.84 -12.61 3.50
N CYS A 68 6.56 -12.61 3.08
CA CYS A 68 5.62 -13.70 3.34
C CYS A 68 6.12 -15.02 2.76
N SER A 69 6.54 -15.02 1.49
CA SER A 69 7.08 -16.18 0.78
C SER A 69 8.32 -16.73 1.47
N HIS A 70 9.24 -15.84 1.87
CA HIS A 70 10.45 -16.20 2.57
C HIS A 70 10.19 -16.87 3.92
N ILE A 71 9.24 -16.35 4.70
CA ILE A 71 8.87 -16.95 6.00
C ILE A 71 8.30 -18.35 5.79
N ILE A 72 7.39 -18.52 4.82
CA ILE A 72 6.78 -19.83 4.53
C ILE A 72 7.85 -20.86 4.17
N VAL A 73 8.74 -20.52 3.23
CA VAL A 73 9.79 -21.43 2.75
C VAL A 73 10.79 -21.77 3.86
N LYS A 74 11.24 -20.77 4.62
CA LYS A 74 12.31 -20.95 5.60
C LYS A 74 11.84 -21.61 6.90
N ARG A 75 10.58 -21.42 7.29
CA ARG A 75 10.09 -21.78 8.63
C ARG A 75 9.04 -22.87 8.65
N GLN A 76 8.41 -23.18 7.52
CA GLN A 76 7.30 -24.15 7.45
C GLN A 76 6.29 -23.95 8.59
N PRO A 77 5.69 -22.74 8.69
CA PRO A 77 4.90 -22.33 9.83
C PRO A 77 3.73 -23.26 10.11
N ALA A 78 3.36 -23.39 11.39
CA ALA A 78 2.18 -24.13 11.79
C ALA A 78 0.91 -23.51 11.19
N ALA A 79 -0.19 -24.27 11.16
CA ALA A 79 -1.43 -23.87 10.49
C ALA A 79 -2.01 -22.52 10.96
N GLY A 80 -1.79 -22.14 12.22
CA GLY A 80 -2.22 -20.83 12.75
C GLY A 80 -1.48 -19.68 12.06
N ASP A 81 -0.15 -19.73 12.09
CA ASP A 81 0.71 -18.69 11.54
C ASP A 81 0.66 -18.65 10.01
N LEU A 82 0.57 -19.83 9.35
CA LEU A 82 0.38 -19.88 7.91
C LEU A 82 -0.89 -19.14 7.48
N ARG A 83 -2.00 -19.31 8.22
CA ARG A 83 -3.23 -18.55 7.94
C ARG A 83 -3.05 -17.05 8.13
N LEU A 84 -2.29 -16.63 9.15
CA LEU A 84 -1.98 -15.22 9.36
C LEU A 84 -1.17 -14.64 8.19
N ILE A 85 -0.11 -15.32 7.77
CA ILE A 85 0.73 -14.89 6.64
C ILE A 85 -0.09 -14.81 5.35
N MET A 86 -0.95 -15.80 5.09
CA MET A 86 -1.84 -15.75 3.92
C MET A 86 -2.88 -14.62 3.99
N ALA A 87 -3.36 -14.27 5.18
CA ALA A 87 -4.27 -13.14 5.36
C ALA A 87 -3.56 -11.80 5.12
N ILE A 88 -2.30 -11.69 5.55
CA ILE A 88 -1.45 -10.52 5.29
C ILE A 88 -1.25 -10.33 3.79
N SER A 89 -0.82 -11.35 3.06
CA SER A 89 -0.59 -11.26 1.60
C SER A 89 -1.86 -10.79 0.86
N LYS A 90 -3.03 -11.35 1.18
CA LYS A 90 -4.31 -10.89 0.60
C LYS A 90 -4.64 -9.44 0.95
N THR A 91 -4.42 -9.05 2.19
CA THR A 91 -4.69 -7.68 2.67
C THR A 91 -3.79 -6.68 1.95
N VAL A 92 -2.55 -7.05 1.67
CA VAL A 92 -1.58 -6.23 0.95
C VAL A 92 -2.00 -6.01 -0.50
N THR A 93 -2.44 -7.06 -1.20
CA THR A 93 -3.05 -6.90 -2.52
C THR A 93 -4.30 -6.02 -2.50
N ASP A 94 -5.15 -6.15 -1.47
CA ASP A 94 -6.33 -5.29 -1.35
C ASP A 94 -5.93 -3.82 -1.09
N LEU A 95 -4.86 -3.56 -0.32
CA LEU A 95 -4.33 -2.22 -0.08
C LEU A 95 -3.75 -1.60 -1.36
N GLU A 96 -3.00 -2.37 -2.16
CA GLU A 96 -2.46 -1.90 -3.45
C GLU A 96 -3.60 -1.41 -4.34
N ARG A 97 -4.62 -2.25 -4.54
CA ARG A 97 -5.80 -1.90 -5.35
C ARG A 97 -6.50 -0.63 -4.89
N ILE A 98 -6.56 -0.39 -3.58
CA ILE A 98 -7.15 0.83 -3.04
C ILE A 98 -6.28 2.06 -3.38
N GLY A 99 -4.96 1.95 -3.29
CA GLY A 99 -4.02 2.99 -3.75
C GLY A 99 -4.21 3.29 -5.23
N ASP A 100 -4.30 2.25 -6.03
CA ASP A 100 -4.51 2.27 -7.48
C ASP A 100 -5.81 3.01 -7.87
N GLU A 101 -6.91 2.76 -7.14
CA GLU A 101 -8.16 3.50 -7.31
C GLU A 101 -8.05 4.97 -6.87
N ALA A 102 -7.30 5.27 -5.81
CA ALA A 102 -7.04 6.66 -5.40
C ALA A 102 -6.24 7.41 -6.47
N GLU A 103 -5.26 6.76 -7.10
CA GLU A 103 -4.50 7.30 -8.23
C GLU A 103 -5.42 7.65 -9.42
N LYS A 104 -6.33 6.73 -9.77
CA LYS A 104 -7.34 6.98 -10.82
C LYS A 104 -8.22 8.19 -10.52
N ILE A 105 -8.67 8.34 -9.27
CA ILE A 105 -9.45 9.53 -8.84
C ILE A 105 -8.63 10.81 -9.05
N ALA A 106 -7.36 10.83 -8.65
CA ALA A 106 -6.49 11.99 -8.82
C ALA A 106 -6.28 12.34 -10.31
N ARG A 107 -6.07 11.33 -11.16
CA ARG A 107 -5.95 11.51 -12.62
C ARG A 107 -7.23 12.04 -13.24
N MET A 108 -8.39 11.55 -12.82
CA MET A 108 -9.69 12.06 -13.27
C MET A 108 -9.91 13.51 -12.81
N SER A 109 -9.54 13.85 -11.57
CA SER A 109 -9.59 15.23 -11.08
C SER A 109 -8.83 16.18 -12.00
N ARG A 110 -7.59 15.83 -12.38
CA ARG A 110 -6.78 16.64 -13.30
C ARG A 110 -7.55 16.97 -14.58
N GLN A 111 -8.11 15.95 -15.22
CA GLN A 111 -8.84 16.11 -16.49
C GLN A 111 -10.09 16.98 -16.35
N ILE A 112 -10.83 16.84 -15.24
CA ILE A 112 -12.05 17.61 -15.00
C ILE A 112 -11.73 19.10 -14.82
N HIS A 113 -10.73 19.41 -13.99
CA HIS A 113 -10.36 20.80 -13.72
C HIS A 113 -9.70 21.47 -14.94
N GLU A 114 -8.86 20.75 -15.69
CA GLU A 114 -8.30 21.27 -16.95
C GLU A 114 -9.39 21.62 -17.99
N ARG A 115 -10.43 20.78 -18.13
CA ARG A 115 -11.58 21.06 -19.01
C ARG A 115 -12.41 22.24 -18.53
N GLY A 116 -12.69 22.32 -17.23
CA GLY A 116 -13.43 23.46 -16.65
C GLY A 116 -12.74 24.80 -16.89
N HIS A 117 -11.40 24.84 -16.84
CA HIS A 117 -10.63 26.03 -17.21
C HIS A 117 -10.71 26.37 -18.70
N ALA A 118 -10.70 25.37 -19.60
CA ALA A 118 -10.78 25.61 -21.04
C ALA A 118 -12.14 26.20 -21.48
N ASP A 119 -13.23 25.80 -20.82
CA ASP A 119 -14.58 26.31 -21.12
C ASP A 119 -14.83 27.74 -20.59
N LEU A 120 -14.08 28.19 -19.57
CA LEU A 120 -14.14 29.58 -19.07
C LEU A 120 -13.41 30.60 -19.96
N HIS A 121 -12.57 30.13 -20.88
CA HIS A 121 -11.77 30.98 -21.78
C HIS A 121 -12.29 31.02 -23.24
N ARG A 122 -13.50 30.50 -23.51
CA ARG A 122 -14.23 30.68 -24.77
C ARG A 122 -15.38 31.66 -24.61
#